data_AF-A0A439CNP6-F1
#
_entry.id   AF-A0A439CNP6-F1
#
_cell.length_a   1.000
_cell.length_b   1.000
_cell.length_c   1.000
_cell.angle_alpha   90.00
_cell.angle_beta   90.00
_cell.angle_gamma   90.00
#
_symmetry.space_group_name_H-M   'P 1'
#
loop_
_entity.id
_entity.type
_entity.pdbx_description
1 polymer ?
#
loop_
_entity_poly.entity_id
_entity_poly.type
_entity_poly.pdbx_seq_one_letter_code
_entity_poly.pdbx_strand_id
1 'polypeptide(L)'
;METGSTSHQSTRDTSKTPYQNPCRRRPSNRPTKHPFTNQRCHSFYSLGSWLPADHRVQHDWMAKHIAHIDKHPPQPLIPVIQEFKAFIEGNTRIYMYFAQMWDEVPPKKPYYHDPTGKRQIRDYRHMLAVLNHIFTQAPQWNDTAFGVGMVGVPMVSIFDYVMATPSGHAAFLDPDVNKMLKKVLNEWGKFLKSPESAEVLTTEKTGWFSQHGKKDLMEVANAPLKTSHTFEDMYICDPQAEHHGYTSWD
;
A
#
# COMPACT_ATOMS: atom_id res chain seq x y z
N MET A 1 -19.84 -49.00 -45.35
CA MET A 1 -18.84 -49.16 -46.41
C MET A 1 -18.77 -47.82 -47.12
N GLU A 2 -17.86 -46.90 -46.76
CA GLU A 2 -16.44 -46.85 -47.21
C GLU A 2 -16.35 -46.90 -48.74
N THR A 3 -15.70 -46.01 -49.51
CA THR A 3 -14.49 -45.15 -49.35
C THR A 3 -14.55 -44.05 -50.45
N GLY A 4 -13.96 -42.85 -50.31
CA GLY A 4 -12.57 -42.52 -50.72
C GLY A 4 -12.53 -41.63 -51.99
N SER A 5 -12.31 -40.30 -51.86
CA SER A 5 -11.06 -39.56 -52.14
C SER A 5 -10.86 -39.05 -53.59
N THR A 6 -10.84 -37.71 -53.76
CA THR A 6 -9.78 -37.03 -54.54
C THR A 6 -9.64 -35.56 -54.11
N SER A 7 -8.39 -35.11 -54.07
CA SER A 7 -7.84 -33.89 -53.48
C SER A 7 -7.80 -32.68 -54.42
N HIS A 8 -7.94 -31.46 -53.89
CA HIS A 8 -7.02 -30.36 -54.21
C HIS A 8 -7.02 -29.25 -53.15
N GLN A 9 -5.81 -28.83 -52.78
CA GLN A 9 -5.45 -27.75 -51.86
C GLN A 9 -5.64 -26.37 -52.51
N SER A 10 -5.92 -25.32 -51.72
CA SER A 10 -5.09 -24.10 -51.72
C SER A 10 -5.49 -23.11 -50.61
N THR A 11 -4.54 -22.92 -49.68
CA THR A 11 -4.10 -21.70 -48.97
C THR A 11 -5.08 -20.89 -48.09
N ARG A 12 -4.97 -21.11 -46.76
CA ARG A 12 -5.26 -20.09 -45.73
C ARG A 12 -4.10 -19.10 -45.67
N ASP A 13 -4.43 -17.81 -45.73
CA ASP A 13 -3.53 -16.70 -45.44
C ASP A 13 -3.08 -16.74 -43.98
N THR A 14 -1.85 -17.21 -43.74
CA THR A 14 -1.17 -17.18 -42.44
C THR A 14 -0.17 -16.03 -42.41
N SER A 15 -0.66 -14.82 -42.22
CA SER A 15 0.17 -13.64 -41.93
C SER A 15 -0.17 -13.05 -40.56
N LYS A 16 0.06 -13.83 -39.50
CA LYS A 16 0.26 -13.28 -38.15
C LYS A 16 1.68 -13.61 -37.72
N THR A 17 2.57 -12.64 -37.89
CA THR A 17 3.89 -12.62 -37.25
C THR A 17 3.71 -12.73 -35.73
N PRO A 18 4.45 -13.61 -35.04
CA PRO A 18 4.35 -13.72 -33.60
C PRO A 18 4.96 -12.47 -32.96
N TYR A 19 4.20 -11.82 -32.06
CA TYR A 19 4.70 -10.71 -31.25
C TYR A 19 5.87 -11.19 -30.40
N GLN A 20 7.09 -10.83 -30.80
CA GLN A 20 8.28 -11.13 -30.03
C GLN A 20 8.33 -10.21 -28.81
N ASN A 21 8.25 -10.81 -27.63
CA ASN A 21 8.39 -10.11 -26.36
C ASN A 21 9.86 -9.66 -26.20
N PRO A 22 10.17 -8.35 -26.15
CA PRO A 22 11.55 -7.86 -26.14
C PRO A 22 12.33 -8.21 -24.86
N CYS A 23 11.68 -8.80 -23.86
CA CYS A 23 12.28 -9.13 -22.56
C CYS A 23 12.87 -10.56 -22.46
N ARG A 24 12.84 -11.40 -23.50
CA ARG A 24 13.49 -12.74 -23.46
C ARG A 24 14.88 -12.69 -24.08
N ARG A 25 15.93 -12.74 -23.24
CA ARG A 25 17.32 -12.93 -23.68
C ARG A 25 17.47 -14.30 -24.37
N ARG A 26 17.92 -14.34 -25.62
CA ARG A 26 18.64 -15.51 -26.16
C ARG A 26 20.13 -15.32 -25.86
N PRO A 27 20.87 -16.32 -25.37
CA PRO A 27 22.31 -16.19 -25.21
C PRO A 27 22.94 -16.24 -26.61
N SER A 28 23.58 -15.14 -27.01
CA SER A 28 24.38 -15.07 -28.24
C SER A 28 25.85 -14.88 -27.86
N ASN A 29 26.66 -15.89 -28.16
CA ASN A 29 28.12 -15.84 -28.06
C ASN A 29 28.70 -14.94 -29.17
N ARG A 30 28.91 -13.65 -28.87
CA ARG A 30 29.90 -12.80 -29.56
C ARG A 30 30.17 -11.52 -28.75
N PRO A 31 31.44 -11.08 -28.60
CA PRO A 31 31.77 -9.93 -27.78
C PRO A 31 31.65 -8.65 -28.61
N THR A 32 30.75 -7.72 -28.23
CA THR A 32 30.74 -6.36 -28.77
C THR A 32 30.95 -5.34 -27.66
N LYS A 33 31.94 -4.47 -27.90
CA LYS A 33 32.45 -3.42 -27.03
C LYS A 33 31.57 -2.17 -27.13
N HIS A 34 30.49 -2.03 -26.37
CA HIS A 34 29.87 -0.74 -26.03
C HIS A 34 28.98 -0.89 -24.77
N PRO A 35 28.99 0.05 -23.82
CA PRO A 35 28.23 -0.07 -22.58
C PRO A 35 26.72 0.09 -22.83
N PHE A 36 25.96 -0.85 -22.26
CA PHE A 36 24.52 -1.01 -22.40
C PHE A 36 23.73 0.18 -21.82
N THR A 37 22.96 0.87 -22.65
CA THR A 37 21.92 1.80 -22.19
C THR A 37 20.74 1.00 -21.62
N ASN A 38 20.50 1.15 -20.33
CA ASN A 38 19.39 0.54 -19.60
C ASN A 38 18.05 1.06 -20.16
N GLN A 39 17.28 0.19 -20.85
CA GLN A 39 15.93 0.53 -21.31
C GLN A 39 15.04 0.78 -20.10
N ARG A 40 14.64 2.04 -19.90
CA ARG A 40 13.70 2.45 -18.85
C ARG A 40 12.36 1.79 -19.09
N CYS A 41 11.93 0.91 -18.18
CA CYS A 41 10.53 0.54 -18.07
C CYS A 41 9.73 1.81 -17.79
N HIS A 42 8.68 2.05 -18.58
CA HIS A 42 7.81 3.21 -18.42
C HIS A 42 7.20 3.24 -17.02
N SER A 43 7.64 4.18 -16.18
CA SER A 43 6.92 4.59 -14.98
C SER A 43 5.71 5.40 -15.43
N PHE A 44 4.51 4.91 -15.13
CA PHE A 44 3.30 5.71 -15.28
C PHE A 44 3.30 6.73 -14.16
N TYR A 45 3.51 8.01 -14.50
CA TYR A 45 3.37 9.09 -13.54
C TYR A 45 1.89 9.22 -13.15
N SER A 46 1.57 8.93 -11.89
CA SER A 46 0.26 9.23 -11.31
C SER A 46 0.06 10.75 -11.28
N LEU A 47 -1.08 11.23 -11.79
CA LEU A 47 -1.50 12.63 -11.66
C LEU A 47 -1.97 12.85 -10.21
N GLY A 48 -0.99 13.08 -9.34
CA GLY A 48 -1.17 13.26 -7.92
C GLY A 48 0.06 12.68 -7.22
N SER A 49 0.97 13.55 -6.78
CA SER A 49 2.17 13.18 -6.00
C SER A 49 1.84 12.62 -4.59
N TRP A 50 0.60 12.20 -4.37
CA TRP A 50 0.07 11.65 -3.12
C TRP A 50 0.16 10.12 -3.05
N LEU A 51 0.37 9.45 -4.19
CA LEU A 51 0.73 8.04 -4.25
C LEU A 51 2.09 7.89 -4.93
N PRO A 52 2.84 6.82 -4.63
CA PRO A 52 4.15 6.58 -5.21
C PRO A 52 4.11 6.47 -6.73
N ALA A 53 5.16 6.94 -7.39
CA ALA A 53 5.45 6.54 -8.76
C ALA A 53 5.76 5.03 -8.90
N ASP A 54 6.07 4.36 -7.78
CA ASP A 54 6.35 2.93 -7.70
C ASP A 54 5.47 2.22 -6.65
N HIS A 55 4.42 1.56 -7.11
CA HIS A 55 3.49 0.80 -6.29
C HIS A 55 4.13 -0.39 -5.54
N ARG A 56 5.32 -0.87 -5.95
CA ARG A 56 6.02 -1.99 -5.28
C ARG A 56 6.36 -1.68 -3.83
N VAL A 57 6.61 -0.41 -3.55
CA VAL A 57 7.07 0.07 -2.25
C VAL A 57 5.92 0.07 -1.23
N GLN A 58 4.71 0.46 -1.66
CA GLN A 58 3.47 0.27 -0.91
C GLN A 58 3.20 -1.21 -0.63
N HIS A 59 3.43 -2.06 -1.63
CA HIS A 59 3.25 -3.50 -1.48
C HIS A 59 4.20 -4.11 -0.46
N ASP A 60 5.49 -3.78 -0.51
CA ASP A 60 6.49 -4.28 0.43
C ASP A 60 6.18 -3.88 1.88
N TRP A 61 5.70 -2.65 2.10
CA TRP A 61 5.29 -2.19 3.43
C TRP A 61 4.10 -3.00 3.96
N MET A 62 3.06 -3.18 3.15
CA MET A 62 1.87 -3.92 3.54
C MET A 62 2.17 -5.42 3.71
N ALA A 63 3.04 -5.98 2.88
CA ALA A 63 3.49 -7.38 2.97
C ALA A 63 4.20 -7.66 4.31
N LYS A 64 4.95 -6.70 4.87
CA LYS A 64 5.57 -6.86 6.20
C LYS A 64 4.51 -6.97 7.31
N HIS A 65 3.49 -6.12 7.29
CA HIS A 65 2.40 -6.14 8.28
C HIS A 65 1.57 -7.42 8.17
N ILE A 66 1.24 -7.83 6.94
CA ILE A 66 0.51 -9.09 6.70
C ILE A 66 1.34 -10.29 7.12
N ALA A 67 2.64 -10.32 6.81
CA ALA A 67 3.51 -11.41 7.23
C ALA A 67 3.63 -11.48 8.76
N HIS A 68 3.57 -10.35 9.46
CA HIS A 68 3.47 -10.33 10.92
C HIS A 68 2.14 -10.93 11.37
N ILE A 69 1.01 -10.47 10.84
CA ILE A 69 -0.33 -10.95 11.20
C ILE A 69 -0.48 -12.45 10.92
N ASP A 70 -0.03 -12.93 9.77
CA ASP A 70 -0.13 -14.34 9.35
C ASP A 70 0.75 -15.28 10.19
N LYS A 71 1.80 -14.77 10.84
CA LYS A 71 2.70 -15.56 11.69
C LYS A 71 2.24 -15.65 13.15
N HIS A 72 1.37 -14.75 13.59
CA HIS A 72 0.93 -14.68 14.98
C HIS A 72 -0.51 -15.17 15.11
N PRO A 73 -0.90 -15.73 16.28
CA PRO A 73 -2.29 -16.07 16.53
C PRO A 73 -3.17 -14.81 16.46
N PRO A 74 -4.46 -14.96 16.06
CA PRO A 74 -5.39 -13.84 16.02
C PRO A 74 -5.42 -13.09 17.35
N GLN A 75 -5.13 -11.79 17.29
CA GLN A 75 -5.19 -10.91 18.46
C GLN A 75 -6.63 -10.49 18.73
N PRO A 76 -7.01 -10.24 20.00
CA PRO A 76 -8.27 -9.60 20.33
C PRO A 76 -8.43 -8.26 19.60
N LEU A 77 -9.62 -8.02 19.05
CA LEU A 77 -9.92 -6.75 18.38
C LEU A 77 -10.11 -5.65 19.42
N ILE A 78 -9.51 -4.48 19.20
CA ILE A 78 -9.78 -3.30 20.01
C ILE A 78 -11.28 -2.92 19.89
N PRO A 79 -11.86 -2.25 20.90
CA PRO A 79 -13.30 -2.03 20.97
C PRO A 79 -13.92 -1.43 19.70
N VAL A 80 -13.25 -0.45 19.07
CA VAL A 80 -13.76 0.21 17.87
C VAL A 80 -13.73 -0.68 16.63
N ILE A 81 -12.76 -1.60 16.53
CA ILE A 81 -12.68 -2.57 15.44
C ILE A 81 -13.67 -3.71 15.66
N GLN A 82 -13.91 -4.10 16.92
CA GLN A 82 -15.00 -5.01 17.27
C GLN A 82 -16.37 -4.42 16.91
N GLU A 83 -16.57 -3.13 17.15
CA GLU A 83 -17.78 -2.41 16.73
C GLU A 83 -17.90 -2.35 15.21
N PHE A 84 -16.80 -2.08 14.50
CA PHE A 84 -16.80 -2.10 13.03
C PHE A 84 -17.17 -3.49 12.50
N LYS A 85 -16.65 -4.56 13.10
CA LYS A 85 -17.04 -5.94 12.79
C LYS A 85 -18.54 -6.16 12.99
N ALA A 86 -19.08 -5.74 14.13
CA ALA A 86 -20.50 -5.87 14.43
C ALA A 86 -21.38 -5.05 13.46
N PHE A 87 -20.92 -3.87 13.05
CA PHE A 87 -21.59 -3.04 12.03
C PHE A 87 -21.63 -3.75 10.66
N ILE A 88 -20.51 -4.34 10.22
CA ILE A 88 -20.46 -5.10 8.97
C ILE A 88 -21.41 -6.30 9.04
N GLU A 89 -21.32 -7.12 10.09
CA GLU A 89 -22.08 -8.37 10.19
C GLU A 89 -23.55 -8.18 10.55
N GLY A 90 -23.90 -7.07 11.22
CA GLY A 90 -25.26 -6.73 11.64
C GLY A 90 -26.12 -6.09 10.55
N ASN A 91 -25.53 -5.68 9.42
CA ASN A 91 -26.25 -5.04 8.32
C ASN A 91 -26.02 -5.79 7.01
N THR A 92 -27.05 -6.46 6.49
CA THR A 92 -26.95 -7.31 5.28
C THR A 92 -26.35 -6.58 4.08
N ARG A 93 -26.73 -5.31 3.88
CA ARG A 93 -26.24 -4.52 2.75
C ARG A 93 -24.74 -4.22 2.88
N ILE A 94 -24.30 -3.83 4.07
CA ILE A 94 -22.89 -3.55 4.34
C ILE A 94 -22.07 -4.85 4.32
N TYR A 95 -22.60 -5.93 4.88
CA TYR A 95 -22.00 -7.25 4.81
C TYR A 95 -21.73 -7.66 3.37
N MET A 96 -22.71 -7.50 2.48
CA MET A 96 -22.55 -7.79 1.06
C MET A 96 -21.41 -6.97 0.44
N TYR A 97 -21.35 -5.66 0.68
CA TYR A 97 -20.29 -4.83 0.13
C TYR A 97 -18.90 -5.27 0.61
N PHE A 98 -18.72 -5.45 1.92
CA PHE A 98 -17.43 -5.81 2.51
C PHE A 98 -17.01 -7.25 2.23
N ALA A 99 -17.95 -8.15 1.97
CA ALA A 99 -17.63 -9.49 1.47
C ALA A 99 -17.19 -9.44 0.00
N GLN A 100 -17.97 -8.78 -0.87
CA GLN A 100 -17.78 -8.83 -2.32
C GLN A 100 -16.63 -7.96 -2.82
N MET A 101 -16.33 -6.83 -2.17
CA MET A 101 -15.29 -5.90 -2.65
C MET A 101 -13.91 -6.54 -2.85
N TRP A 102 -13.59 -7.59 -2.10
CA TRP A 102 -12.32 -8.33 -2.23
C TRP A 102 -12.34 -9.32 -3.40
N ASP A 103 -13.49 -9.91 -3.71
CA ASP A 103 -13.67 -10.86 -4.81
C ASP A 103 -13.71 -10.15 -6.16
N GLU A 104 -14.21 -8.91 -6.18
CA GLU A 104 -14.33 -8.06 -7.36
C GLU A 104 -12.98 -7.49 -7.85
N VAL A 105 -11.91 -7.60 -7.07
CA VAL A 105 -10.57 -7.17 -7.50
C VAL A 105 -10.12 -8.02 -8.70
N PRO A 106 -9.87 -7.41 -9.89
CA PRO A 106 -9.61 -8.18 -11.11
C PRO A 106 -8.38 -9.07 -10.99
N PRO A 107 -8.43 -10.33 -11.46
CA PRO A 107 -7.28 -11.21 -11.46
C PRO A 107 -6.35 -10.96 -12.65
N LYS A 108 -5.98 -9.71 -12.92
CA LYS A 108 -5.04 -9.31 -13.99
C LYS A 108 -3.96 -8.36 -13.46
N LYS A 109 -2.78 -8.33 -14.10
CA LYS A 109 -1.75 -7.33 -13.76
C LYS A 109 -2.32 -5.90 -13.91
N PRO A 110 -1.98 -4.95 -13.02
CA PRO A 110 -1.09 -5.08 -11.85
C PRO A 110 -1.74 -5.74 -10.61
N TYR A 111 -3.04 -5.95 -10.60
CA TYR A 111 -3.85 -6.35 -9.44
C TYR A 111 -3.74 -7.84 -9.03
N TYR A 112 -3.27 -8.72 -9.92
CA TYR A 112 -3.14 -10.16 -9.64
C TYR A 112 -1.82 -10.56 -8.95
N HIS A 113 -0.79 -9.72 -9.10
CA HIS A 113 0.54 -9.99 -8.60
C HIS A 113 1.08 -8.73 -7.94
N ASP A 114 0.89 -8.65 -6.63
CA ASP A 114 1.89 -8.06 -5.74
C ASP A 114 3.27 -8.68 -6.07
N PRO A 115 4.42 -7.98 -5.98
CA PRO A 115 5.75 -8.58 -5.97
C PRO A 115 5.88 -9.88 -5.13
N THR A 116 5.01 -10.11 -4.14
CA THR A 116 4.94 -11.38 -3.36
C THR A 116 4.07 -12.50 -3.95
N GLY A 117 3.31 -12.25 -5.01
CA GLY A 117 2.52 -13.25 -5.74
C GLY A 117 1.19 -13.68 -5.11
N LYS A 118 0.70 -13.00 -4.07
CA LYS A 118 -0.58 -13.30 -3.37
C LYS A 118 -1.45 -12.04 -3.21
N ARG A 119 -2.77 -12.23 -3.02
CA ARG A 119 -3.66 -11.16 -2.55
C ARG A 119 -3.25 -10.80 -1.11
N GLN A 120 -2.86 -9.55 -0.90
CA GLN A 120 -2.41 -9.04 0.40
C GLN A 120 -3.52 -9.17 1.46
N ILE A 121 -4.65 -8.50 1.23
CA ILE A 121 -5.85 -8.63 2.06
C ILE A 121 -6.84 -9.54 1.33
N ARG A 122 -7.38 -10.53 2.05
CA ARG A 122 -8.09 -11.68 1.47
C ARG A 122 -9.60 -11.55 1.58
N ASP A 123 -10.05 -11.01 2.70
CA ASP A 123 -11.45 -10.81 3.05
C ASP A 123 -11.57 -9.71 4.12
N TYR A 124 -12.80 -9.34 4.49
CA TYR A 124 -13.04 -8.32 5.50
C TYR A 124 -12.55 -8.71 6.90
N ARG A 125 -12.44 -10.00 7.24
CA ARG A 125 -11.92 -10.43 8.55
C ARG A 125 -10.42 -10.20 8.62
N HIS A 126 -9.72 -10.51 7.53
CA HIS A 126 -8.30 -10.20 7.40
C HIS A 126 -8.07 -8.68 7.40
N MET A 127 -8.92 -7.90 6.73
CA MET A 127 -8.90 -6.44 6.81
C MET A 127 -9.05 -5.94 8.25
N LEU A 128 -10.00 -6.47 9.03
CA LEU A 128 -10.17 -6.08 10.44
C LEU A 128 -8.93 -6.42 11.28
N ALA A 129 -8.27 -7.55 11.03
CA ALA A 129 -7.02 -7.91 11.70
C ALA A 129 -5.87 -6.95 11.34
N VAL A 130 -5.78 -6.53 10.08
CA VAL A 130 -4.80 -5.53 9.61
C VAL A 130 -5.05 -4.18 10.26
N LEU A 131 -6.31 -3.71 10.27
CA LEU A 131 -6.69 -2.48 10.94
C LEU A 131 -6.37 -2.54 12.44
N ASN A 132 -6.68 -3.65 13.10
CA ASN A 132 -6.37 -3.85 14.51
C ASN A 132 -4.88 -3.71 14.81
N HIS A 133 -4.03 -4.32 13.99
CA HIS A 133 -2.58 -4.26 14.16
C HIS A 133 -2.02 -2.85 13.94
N ILE A 134 -2.52 -2.13 12.92
CA ILE A 134 -2.01 -0.79 12.59
C ILE A 134 -2.52 0.25 13.59
N PHE A 135 -3.79 0.18 14.00
CA PHE A 135 -4.44 1.24 14.78
C PHE A 135 -4.08 1.18 16.28
N THR A 136 -3.29 0.19 16.68
CA THR A 136 -2.69 0.09 18.01
C THR A 136 -1.23 0.57 18.06
N GLN A 137 -0.71 1.11 16.96
CA GLN A 137 0.68 1.55 16.85
C GLN A 137 0.75 2.95 16.26
N ALA A 138 1.76 3.70 16.69
CA ALA A 138 2.07 4.99 16.08
C ALA A 138 2.82 4.74 14.76
N PRO A 139 2.67 5.60 13.75
CA PRO A 139 3.39 5.44 12.51
C PRO A 139 4.90 5.51 12.72
N GLN A 140 5.58 4.40 12.50
CA GLN A 140 7.04 4.36 12.52
C GLN A 140 7.61 4.90 11.21
N TRP A 141 8.75 5.57 11.32
CA TRP A 141 9.49 5.98 10.15
C TRP A 141 10.12 4.75 9.47
N ASN A 142 10.10 4.75 8.13
CA ASN A 142 10.69 3.69 7.32
C ASN A 142 11.06 4.28 5.97
N ASP A 143 12.32 4.11 5.52
CA ASP A 143 12.82 4.54 4.20
C ASP A 143 11.84 4.21 3.06
N THR A 144 11.27 3.00 3.13
CA THR A 144 10.33 2.47 2.14
C THR A 144 8.99 3.22 2.23
N ALA A 145 8.50 3.54 3.43
CA ALA A 145 7.19 4.18 3.64
C ALA A 145 7.21 5.72 3.54
N PHE A 146 8.35 6.35 3.78
CA PHE A 146 8.53 7.80 3.66
C PHE A 146 8.58 8.25 2.20
N GLY A 147 9.38 7.58 1.37
CA GLY A 147 9.50 7.88 -0.07
C GLY A 147 8.19 7.72 -0.87
N VAL A 148 7.11 7.32 -0.21
CA VAL A 148 5.81 6.99 -0.79
C VAL A 148 4.63 7.77 -0.19
N GLY A 149 4.88 8.65 0.80
CA GLY A 149 3.82 9.40 1.48
C GLY A 149 2.89 8.54 2.35
N MET A 150 3.28 7.29 2.65
CA MET A 150 2.41 6.30 3.30
C MET A 150 2.56 6.26 4.82
N VAL A 151 3.52 6.99 5.38
CA VAL A 151 3.69 7.05 6.84
C VAL A 151 2.49 7.73 7.51
N GLY A 152 1.73 8.58 6.81
CA GLY A 152 0.60 9.31 7.39
C GLY A 152 -0.81 8.73 7.13
N VAL A 153 -0.99 7.80 6.17
CA VAL A 153 -2.33 7.38 5.74
C VAL A 153 -2.46 5.87 5.48
N PRO A 154 -2.38 5.03 6.53
CA PRO A 154 -2.48 3.57 6.38
C PRO A 154 -3.78 3.09 5.75
N MET A 155 -4.87 3.84 5.90
CA MET A 155 -6.17 3.55 5.29
C MET A 155 -6.11 3.48 3.77
N VAL A 156 -5.37 4.39 3.13
CA VAL A 156 -5.20 4.36 1.68
C VAL A 156 -4.55 3.05 1.27
N SER A 157 -3.50 2.61 1.98
CA SER A 157 -2.83 1.34 1.70
C SER A 157 -3.75 0.12 1.77
N ILE A 158 -4.66 0.11 2.75
CA ILE A 158 -5.58 -1.01 3.00
C ILE A 158 -6.68 -1.05 1.94
N PHE A 159 -7.19 0.11 1.54
CA PHE A 159 -8.39 0.21 0.73
C PHE A 159 -8.15 0.52 -0.75
N ASP A 160 -6.95 0.96 -1.16
CA ASP A 160 -6.60 1.39 -2.53
C ASP A 160 -7.21 0.50 -3.63
N TYR A 161 -7.02 -0.82 -3.51
CA TYR A 161 -7.49 -1.77 -4.52
C TYR A 161 -8.98 -2.07 -4.49
N VAL A 162 -9.61 -1.97 -3.32
CA VAL A 162 -11.03 -2.29 -3.18
C VAL A 162 -11.92 -1.06 -3.34
N MET A 163 -11.41 0.16 -3.14
CA MET A 163 -12.21 1.39 -3.30
C MET A 163 -12.82 1.53 -4.70
N ALA A 164 -12.12 1.05 -5.73
CA ALA A 164 -12.56 1.15 -7.11
C ALA A 164 -13.43 -0.03 -7.60
N THR A 165 -13.70 -1.03 -6.76
CA THR A 165 -14.62 -2.12 -7.12
C THR A 165 -16.07 -1.66 -7.01
N PRO A 166 -17.04 -2.26 -7.74
CA PRO A 166 -18.45 -1.90 -7.62
C PRO A 166 -18.96 -1.89 -6.16
N SER A 167 -18.64 -2.92 -5.39
CA SER A 167 -19.02 -3.05 -4.00
C SER A 167 -18.24 -2.10 -3.09
N GLY A 168 -16.95 -1.89 -3.35
CA GLY A 168 -16.17 -0.90 -2.62
C GLY A 168 -16.68 0.52 -2.85
N HIS A 169 -16.94 0.89 -4.10
CA HIS A 169 -17.52 2.18 -4.46
C HIS A 169 -18.85 2.42 -3.74
N ALA A 170 -19.73 1.42 -3.70
CA ALA A 170 -20.98 1.49 -2.94
C ALA A 170 -20.75 1.63 -1.42
N ALA A 171 -19.76 0.92 -0.86
CA ALA A 171 -19.42 1.02 0.56
C ALA A 171 -18.89 2.41 0.94
N PHE A 172 -17.95 2.97 0.18
CA PHE A 172 -17.31 4.25 0.53
C PHE A 172 -18.19 5.48 0.24
N LEU A 173 -19.22 5.33 -0.58
CA LEU A 173 -20.27 6.34 -0.73
C LEU A 173 -21.36 6.25 0.36
N ASP A 174 -21.38 5.16 1.12
CA ASP A 174 -22.40 4.95 2.14
C ASP A 174 -22.17 5.86 3.36
N PRO A 175 -23.18 6.65 3.79
CA PRO A 175 -23.01 7.56 4.91
C PRO A 175 -22.80 6.84 6.26
N ASP A 176 -23.32 5.64 6.45
CA ASP A 176 -23.14 4.90 7.70
C ASP A 176 -21.76 4.23 7.76
N VAL A 177 -21.25 3.72 6.63
CA VAL A 177 -19.84 3.32 6.51
C VAL A 177 -18.92 4.49 6.83
N ASN A 178 -19.19 5.67 6.28
CA ASN A 178 -18.38 6.87 6.56
C ASN A 178 -18.42 7.31 8.03
N LYS A 179 -19.56 7.19 8.70
CA LYS A 179 -19.65 7.41 10.16
C LYS A 179 -18.82 6.38 10.94
N MET A 180 -18.87 5.12 10.55
CA MET A 180 -18.08 4.05 11.19
C MET A 180 -16.58 4.28 10.99
N LEU A 181 -16.15 4.56 9.76
CA LEU A 181 -14.73 4.87 9.47
C LEU A 181 -14.25 6.11 10.23
N LYS A 182 -15.05 7.17 10.29
CA LYS A 182 -14.75 8.35 11.12
C LYS A 182 -14.56 7.98 12.58
N LYS A 183 -15.40 7.10 13.13
CA LYS A 183 -15.27 6.64 14.52
C LYS A 183 -13.97 5.87 14.73
N VAL A 184 -13.62 4.95 13.82
CA VAL A 184 -12.34 4.21 13.86
C VAL A 184 -11.14 5.18 13.83
N LEU A 185 -11.15 6.16 12.91
CA LEU A 185 -10.09 7.17 12.81
C LEU A 185 -10.00 8.07 14.04
N ASN A 186 -11.13 8.44 14.64
CA ASN A 186 -11.14 9.24 15.86
C ASN A 186 -10.50 8.49 17.04
N GLU A 187 -10.74 7.18 17.19
CA GLU A 187 -10.09 6.40 18.25
C GLU A 187 -8.58 6.26 18.02
N TRP A 188 -8.15 6.07 16.77
CA TRP A 188 -6.73 6.09 16.44
C TRP A 188 -6.11 7.46 16.73
N GLY A 189 -6.79 8.55 16.37
CA GLY A 189 -6.36 9.91 16.70
C GLY A 189 -6.27 10.19 18.21
N LYS A 190 -7.09 9.54 19.05
CA LYS A 190 -6.90 9.62 20.51
C LYS A 190 -5.64 8.90 20.96
N PHE A 191 -5.34 7.74 20.40
CA PHE A 191 -4.11 7.02 20.68
C PHE A 191 -2.88 7.83 20.23
N LEU A 192 -2.91 8.47 19.06
CA LEU A 192 -1.81 9.30 18.57
C LEU A 192 -1.54 10.56 19.42
N LYS A 193 -2.48 10.96 20.28
CA LYS A 193 -2.34 12.04 21.27
C LYS A 193 -1.92 11.55 22.64
N SER A 194 -1.71 10.25 22.81
CA SER A 194 -1.32 9.67 24.10
C SER A 194 0.21 9.57 24.22
N PRO A 195 0.77 9.58 25.44
CA PRO A 195 2.21 9.43 25.66
C PRO A 195 2.82 8.18 25.05
N GLU A 196 2.06 7.08 25.02
CA GLU A 196 2.51 5.82 24.44
C GLU A 196 2.84 5.95 22.95
N SER A 197 2.17 6.84 22.23
CA SER A 197 2.45 7.07 20.80
C SER A 197 3.81 7.74 20.54
N ALA A 198 4.40 8.39 21.54
CA ALA A 198 5.70 9.04 21.40
C ALA A 198 6.86 8.05 21.26
N GLU A 199 6.63 6.75 21.46
CA GLU A 199 7.65 5.68 21.33
C GLU A 199 8.39 5.67 19.99
N VAL A 200 7.79 6.24 18.94
CA VAL A 200 8.39 6.33 17.59
C VAL A 200 9.20 7.61 17.37
N LEU A 201 9.18 8.56 18.32
CA LEU A 201 9.93 9.82 18.28
C LEU A 201 11.34 9.64 18.84
N THR A 202 12.08 8.69 18.27
CA THR A 202 13.42 8.30 18.74
C THR A 202 14.47 8.48 17.64
N THR A 203 15.74 8.39 18.02
CA THR A 203 16.88 8.38 17.10
C THR A 203 17.22 6.99 16.56
N GLU A 204 16.44 5.97 16.91
CA GLU A 204 16.61 4.61 16.42
C GLU A 204 16.32 4.50 14.92
N LYS A 205 16.70 3.40 14.27
CA LYS A 205 16.61 3.27 12.80
C LYS A 205 15.20 3.50 12.23
N THR A 206 14.15 3.13 12.95
CA THR A 206 12.74 3.31 12.55
C THR A 206 12.07 4.51 13.24
N GLY A 207 12.84 5.30 13.98
CA GLY A 207 12.38 6.49 14.66
C GLY A 207 12.37 7.73 13.75
N TRP A 208 11.48 8.67 14.05
CA TRP A 208 11.35 9.91 13.29
C TRP A 208 12.55 10.85 13.42
N PHE A 209 13.27 10.80 14.53
CA PHE A 209 14.48 11.59 14.76
C PHE A 209 15.76 10.84 14.38
N SER A 210 15.63 9.70 13.69
CA SER A 210 16.76 9.03 13.05
C SER A 210 17.42 9.95 12.01
N GLN A 211 18.68 9.66 11.67
CA GLN A 211 19.41 10.45 10.67
C GLN A 211 18.65 10.54 9.34
N HIS A 212 18.03 9.43 8.91
CA HIS A 212 17.25 9.41 7.69
C HIS A 212 15.89 10.08 7.90
N GLY A 213 15.16 9.73 8.97
CA GLY A 213 13.83 10.30 9.25
C GLY A 213 13.81 11.80 9.39
N LYS A 214 14.76 12.36 10.14
CA LYS A 214 14.90 13.82 10.30
C LYS A 214 15.27 14.49 8.98
N LYS A 215 16.21 13.92 8.22
CA LYS A 215 16.63 14.45 6.91
C LYS A 215 15.44 14.51 5.94
N ASP A 216 14.75 13.40 5.81
CA ASP A 216 13.61 13.20 4.92
C ASP A 216 12.46 14.17 5.27
N LEU A 217 12.11 14.25 6.56
CA LEU A 217 11.12 15.20 7.06
C LEU A 217 11.48 16.65 6.70
N MET A 218 12.75 17.02 6.89
CA MET A 218 13.21 18.38 6.58
C MET A 218 13.31 18.65 5.07
N GLU A 219 13.61 17.64 4.25
CA GLU A 219 13.60 17.77 2.79
C GLU A 219 12.19 18.13 2.29
N VAL A 220 11.16 17.41 2.78
CA VAL A 220 9.76 17.69 2.45
C VAL A 220 9.31 19.04 3.00
N ALA A 221 9.65 19.38 4.25
CA ALA A 221 9.25 20.65 4.85
C ALA A 221 9.86 21.86 4.14
N ASN A 222 11.11 21.75 3.67
CA ASN A 222 11.81 22.85 3.00
C ASN A 222 11.50 22.96 1.49
N ALA A 223 11.08 21.88 0.83
CA ALA A 223 10.90 21.85 -0.63
C ALA A 223 9.94 22.90 -1.21
N PRO A 224 8.74 23.15 -0.63
CA PRO A 224 7.77 24.09 -1.21
C PRO A 224 8.29 25.53 -1.31
N LEU A 225 9.09 25.95 -0.32
CA LEU A 225 9.62 27.31 -0.22
C LEU A 225 11.12 27.41 -0.57
N LYS A 226 11.76 26.27 -0.92
CA LYS A 226 13.19 26.16 -1.21
C LYS A 226 14.07 26.73 -0.08
N THR A 227 13.68 26.46 1.15
CA THR A 227 14.40 26.91 2.35
C THR A 227 15.47 25.88 2.78
N SER A 228 16.22 26.20 3.82
CA SER A 228 17.22 25.30 4.41
C SER A 228 17.16 25.34 5.94
N HIS A 229 15.95 25.42 6.49
CA HIS A 229 15.71 25.43 7.92
C HIS A 229 16.13 24.11 8.54
N THR A 230 16.72 24.17 9.74
CA THR A 230 16.90 23.01 10.59
C THR A 230 15.56 22.59 11.20
N PHE A 231 15.51 21.43 11.85
CA PHE A 231 14.28 20.98 12.50
C PHE A 231 13.86 21.94 13.61
N GLU A 232 14.83 22.44 14.36
CA GLU A 232 14.66 23.36 15.47
C GLU A 232 14.22 24.76 15.00
N ASP A 233 14.54 25.14 13.77
CA ASP A 233 14.02 26.37 13.16
C ASP A 233 12.55 26.24 12.72
N MET A 234 12.15 25.02 12.32
CA MET A 234 10.84 24.73 11.73
C MET A 234 9.79 24.34 12.79
N TYR A 235 10.23 23.70 13.87
CA TYR A 235 9.37 23.13 14.89
C TYR A 235 9.73 23.62 16.29
N ILE A 236 8.71 23.85 17.12
CA ILE A 236 8.90 24.23 18.52
C ILE A 236 9.26 22.96 19.30
N CYS A 237 10.54 22.82 19.68
CA CYS A 237 11.02 21.65 20.41
C CYS A 237 12.19 21.97 21.35
N ASP A 238 12.47 21.05 22.27
CA ASP A 238 13.69 21.06 23.10
C ASP A 238 14.57 19.86 22.72
N PRO A 239 15.64 20.03 21.92
CA PRO A 239 16.48 18.93 21.44
C PRO A 239 17.18 18.12 22.54
N GLN A 240 17.25 18.65 23.77
CA GLN A 240 17.87 17.98 24.91
C GLN A 240 16.86 17.17 25.73
N ALA A 241 15.56 17.42 25.55
CA ALA A 241 14.51 16.65 26.20
C ALA A 241 14.23 15.33 25.47
N GLU A 242 13.70 14.35 26.20
CA GLU A 242 13.18 13.12 25.61
C GLU A 242 12.12 13.43 24.56
N HIS A 243 12.17 12.71 23.44
CA HIS A 243 11.31 12.98 22.27
C HIS A 243 11.32 14.45 21.82
N HIS A 244 12.43 15.17 22.03
CA HIS A 244 12.54 16.61 21.78
C HIS A 244 11.48 17.47 22.50
N GLY A 245 10.94 16.99 23.63
CA GLY A 245 9.90 17.67 24.41
C GLY A 245 8.47 17.40 23.93
N TYR A 246 8.27 16.58 22.89
CA TYR A 246 6.94 16.16 22.46
C TYR A 246 6.38 15.08 23.39
N THR A 247 5.10 15.22 23.75
CA THR A 247 4.41 14.28 24.64
C THR A 247 3.64 13.20 23.89
N SER A 248 3.50 13.31 22.57
CA SER A 248 2.72 12.40 21.72
C SER A 248 3.20 12.51 20.28
N TRP A 249 2.75 11.60 19.41
CA TRP A 249 3.07 11.65 17.98
C TRP A 249 2.31 12.75 17.22
N ASP A 250 1.03 12.95 17.54
CA ASP A 250 0.20 14.09 17.05
C ASP A 250 0.45 15.35 17.88
#